data_AF-A0A8H3BQL1-F1
#
_entry.id   AF-A0A8H3BQL1-F1
#
_cell.length_a   1.000
_cell.length_b   1.000
_cell.length_c   1.000
_cell.angle_alpha   90.00
_cell.angle_beta   90.00
_cell.angle_gamma   90.00
#
_symmetry.space_group_name_H-M   'P 1'
#
loop_
_entity.id
_entity.type
_entity.pdbx_description
1 polymer ?
#
loop_
_entity_poly.entity_id
_entity_poly.type
_entity_poly.pdbx_seq_one_letter_code
_entity_poly.pdbx_strand_id
1 'polypeptide(L)'
;MMNIQDPSNGYTYLLRYAKDINGQSCATRAGPDRPIELHPRVPELVDLQGWAVPRRNDEQHYQVLDPTTYSGKQYGLFAPRDPGLQETVILGSKPSEFRFMPEQEKGKYIICLSGPTTGGYKCLDVLNNQLVIHSFPEGHMWDDLPRWYLDPIAG
;
A
#
# COMPACT_ATOMS: atom_id res chain seq x y z
N MET A 1 19.15 -12.47 13.27
CA MET A 1 18.14 -11.48 13.68
C MET A 1 17.64 -10.79 12.43
N MET A 2 16.37 -10.94 12.06
CA MET A 2 15.79 -10.19 10.96
C MET A 2 15.74 -8.71 11.38
N ASN A 3 16.39 -7.84 10.63
CA ASN A 3 16.39 -6.40 10.88
C ASN A 3 15.09 -5.82 10.33
N ILE A 4 14.00 -6.03 11.08
CA ILE A 4 12.65 -5.60 10.70
C ILE A 4 12.60 -4.08 10.85
N GLN A 5 12.54 -3.36 9.72
CA GLN A 5 12.33 -1.92 9.73
C GLN A 5 10.85 -1.65 10.05
N ASP A 6 10.57 -0.89 11.10
CA ASP A 6 9.22 -0.39 11.35
C ASP A 6 8.87 0.63 10.25
N PRO A 7 7.80 0.43 9.47
CA PRO A 7 7.41 1.39 8.45
C PRO A 7 6.95 2.73 9.05
N SER A 8 6.57 2.78 10.34
CA SER A 8 6.16 4.00 11.03
C SER A 8 7.32 4.72 11.75
N ASN A 9 8.36 5.10 11.02
CA ASN A 9 9.55 5.77 11.54
C ASN A 9 9.67 7.26 11.15
N GLY A 10 8.59 7.85 10.63
CA GLY A 10 8.51 9.28 10.28
C GLY A 10 9.00 9.63 8.87
N TYR A 11 9.54 8.69 8.09
CA TYR A 11 9.87 8.93 6.68
C TYR A 11 8.62 8.97 5.79
N THR A 12 8.76 9.64 4.65
CA THR A 12 7.87 9.49 3.50
C THR A 12 8.44 8.39 2.59
N TYR A 13 7.58 7.56 2.02
CA TYR A 13 7.97 6.37 1.27
C TYR A 13 7.44 6.39 -0.16
N LEU A 14 8.20 5.77 -1.05
CA LEU A 14 7.68 5.20 -2.28
C LEU A 14 7.17 3.79 -1.98
N LEU A 15 5.95 3.48 -2.44
CA LEU A 15 5.42 2.13 -2.47
C LEU A 15 5.66 1.55 -3.86
N ARG A 16 6.72 0.76 -4.00
CA ARG A 16 7.16 0.20 -5.29
C ARG A 16 6.78 -1.27 -5.40
N TYR A 17 6.15 -1.65 -6.51
CA TYR A 17 5.68 -3.02 -6.69
C TYR A 17 6.83 -3.96 -7.05
N ALA A 18 6.97 -5.08 -6.33
CA ALA A 18 8.12 -5.96 -6.47
C ALA A 18 8.08 -6.88 -7.70
N LYS A 19 6.89 -7.14 -8.27
CA LYS A 19 6.74 -7.97 -9.49
C LYS A 19 6.85 -7.15 -10.79
N ASP A 20 6.99 -5.83 -10.71
CA ASP A 20 7.26 -5.02 -11.89
C ASP A 20 8.65 -5.36 -12.44
N ILE A 21 8.69 -5.90 -13.67
CA ILE A 21 9.91 -6.35 -14.36
C ILE A 21 10.89 -5.18 -14.58
N ASN A 22 10.36 -3.97 -14.73
CA ASN A 22 11.17 -2.76 -14.87
C ASN A 22 11.60 -2.18 -13.51
N GLY A 23 11.02 -2.69 -12.42
CA GLY A 23 11.43 -2.40 -11.05
C GLY A 23 11.32 -0.93 -10.65
N GLN A 24 10.41 -0.15 -11.25
CA GLN A 24 10.34 1.31 -11.05
C GLN A 24 8.93 1.86 -10.89
N SER A 25 7.90 1.03 -11.01
CA SER A 25 6.52 1.48 -10.89
C SER A 25 6.11 1.66 -9.43
N CYS A 26 5.68 2.87 -9.10
CA CYS A 26 5.31 3.30 -7.76
C CYS A 26 3.81 3.64 -7.70
N ALA A 27 3.20 3.38 -6.55
CA ALA A 27 1.85 3.83 -6.25
C ALA A 27 1.78 5.37 -6.36
N THR A 28 0.94 5.85 -7.26
CA THR A 28 0.85 7.25 -7.67
C THR A 28 -0.59 7.71 -7.54
N ARG A 29 -0.82 8.80 -6.81
CA ARG A 29 -2.17 9.34 -6.63
C ARG A 29 -2.59 10.21 -7.81
N ALA A 30 -3.87 10.14 -8.18
CA ALA A 30 -4.49 10.95 -9.24
C ALA A 30 -5.50 12.00 -8.72
N GLY A 31 -5.61 12.16 -7.39
CA GLY A 31 -6.52 13.08 -6.71
C GLY A 31 -7.62 12.37 -5.91
N PRO A 32 -8.44 13.12 -5.14
CA PRO A 32 -9.47 12.56 -4.26
C PRO A 32 -10.47 11.67 -5.01
N ASP A 33 -10.84 10.55 -4.37
CA ASP A 33 -11.79 9.55 -4.86
C ASP A 33 -11.44 8.94 -6.23
N ARG A 34 -10.19 9.12 -6.67
CA ARG A 34 -9.66 8.48 -7.88
C ARG A 34 -8.88 7.21 -7.53
N PRO A 35 -8.86 6.21 -8.44
CA PRO A 35 -7.98 5.05 -8.32
C PRO A 35 -6.53 5.46 -8.11
N ILE A 36 -5.81 4.65 -7.33
CA ILE A 36 -4.36 4.75 -7.24
C ILE A 36 -3.76 3.89 -8.34
N GLU A 37 -2.84 4.47 -9.10
CA GLU A 37 -2.23 3.84 -10.27
C GLU A 37 -0.75 3.56 -10.04
N LEU A 38 -0.21 2.59 -10.77
CA LEU A 38 1.22 2.38 -10.89
C LEU A 38 1.76 3.16 -12.07
N HIS A 39 2.72 4.04 -11.77
CA HIS A 39 3.46 4.80 -12.78
C HIS A 39 4.96 4.72 -12.49
N PRO A 40 5.82 4.79 -13.52
CA PRO A 40 7.26 4.83 -13.33
C PRO A 40 7.70 6.04 -12.49
N ARG A 41 8.89 5.95 -11.92
CA ARG A 41 9.53 7.04 -11.19
C ARG A 41 10.10 8.07 -12.19
N VAL A 42 9.32 9.10 -12.52
CA VAL A 42 9.73 10.21 -13.39
C VAL A 42 9.59 11.56 -12.65
N PRO A 43 10.38 12.59 -13.01
CA PRO A 43 10.39 13.89 -12.32
C PRO A 43 8.99 14.50 -12.12
N GLU A 44 8.12 14.37 -13.12
CA GLU A 44 6.78 14.97 -13.15
C GLU A 44 5.82 14.33 -12.14
N LEU A 45 6.11 13.12 -11.66
CA LEU A 45 5.25 12.34 -10.76
C LEU A 45 5.82 12.21 -9.34
N VAL A 46 6.99 12.78 -9.07
CA VAL A 46 7.68 12.70 -7.77
C VAL A 46 6.79 13.07 -6.61
N ASP A 47 6.13 14.21 -6.72
CA ASP A 47 5.33 14.73 -5.61
C ASP A 47 4.08 13.88 -5.37
N LEU A 48 3.63 13.13 -6.38
CA LEU A 48 2.44 12.28 -6.36
C LEU A 48 2.69 10.86 -5.83
N GLN A 49 3.95 10.48 -5.63
CA GLN A 49 4.37 9.11 -5.29
C GLN A 49 4.82 8.94 -3.83
N GLY A 50 4.88 10.02 -3.06
CA GLY A 50 5.25 10.00 -1.64
C GLY A 50 4.06 9.69 -0.73
N TRP A 51 4.25 8.76 0.20
CA TRP A 51 3.25 8.33 1.18
C TRP A 51 3.81 8.29 2.60
N ALA A 52 3.04 8.76 3.57
CA ALA A 52 3.34 8.58 4.99
C ALA A 52 2.71 7.28 5.50
N VAL A 53 3.42 6.52 6.35
CA VAL A 53 2.95 5.23 6.87
C VAL A 53 2.88 5.21 8.40
N PRO A 54 2.00 6.00 9.04
CA PRO A 54 1.91 6.01 10.49
C PRO A 54 1.27 4.73 11.02
N ARG A 55 1.78 4.28 12.16
CA ARG A 55 1.19 3.22 12.98
C ARG A 55 0.01 3.76 13.79
N ARG A 56 -1.07 2.99 13.86
CA ARG A 56 -2.23 3.23 14.71
C ARG A 56 -1.99 2.64 16.10
N ASN A 57 -2.65 3.19 17.12
CA ASN A 57 -2.40 2.90 18.54
C ASN A 57 -2.57 1.43 18.95
N ASP A 58 -3.11 0.59 18.06
CA ASP A 58 -3.46 -0.81 18.31
C ASP A 58 -2.67 -1.75 17.35
N GLU A 59 -2.27 -2.93 17.85
CA GLU A 59 -1.59 -4.07 17.19
C GLU A 59 -1.12 -3.92 15.72
N GLN A 60 0.11 -3.44 15.47
CA GLN A 60 0.76 -3.47 14.13
C GLN A 60 -0.14 -3.07 12.92
N HIS A 61 -1.11 -2.18 13.15
CA HIS A 61 -1.98 -1.63 12.13
C HIS A 61 -1.42 -0.29 11.65
N TYR A 62 -1.40 -0.10 10.34
CA TYR A 62 -0.80 1.05 9.69
C TYR A 62 -1.80 1.66 8.70
N GLN A 63 -1.72 2.96 8.51
CA GLN A 63 -2.39 3.62 7.40
C GLN A 63 -1.35 4.05 6.37
N VAL A 64 -1.74 4.15 5.10
CA VAL A 64 -0.90 4.72 4.04
C VAL A 64 -1.56 6.02 3.61
N LEU A 65 -0.94 7.14 3.92
CA LEU A 65 -1.54 8.47 3.88
C LEU A 65 -0.86 9.34 2.83
N ASP A 66 -1.66 10.13 2.13
CA ASP A 66 -1.15 11.23 1.31
C ASP A 66 -0.66 12.34 2.26
N PRO A 67 0.57 12.85 2.10
CA PRO A 67 1.04 14.03 2.85
C PRO A 67 0.20 15.28 2.56
N THR A 68 -0.51 15.32 1.44
CA THR A 68 -1.40 16.43 1.04
C THR A 68 -2.74 16.34 1.78
N THR A 69 -3.28 17.49 2.18
CA THR A 69 -4.66 17.60 2.68
C THR A 69 -5.57 18.17 1.60
N TYR A 70 -6.78 17.64 1.47
CA TYR A 70 -7.79 18.16 0.55
C TYR A 70 -9.00 18.62 1.35
N SER A 71 -9.38 19.89 1.19
CA SER A 71 -10.47 20.51 1.96
C SER A 71 -10.30 20.33 3.48
N GLY A 72 -9.06 20.39 3.97
CA GLY A 72 -8.71 20.21 5.39
C GLY A 72 -8.85 18.78 5.92
N LYS A 73 -9.12 17.79 5.07
CA LYS A 73 -9.19 16.37 5.44
C LYS A 73 -7.93 15.64 5.00
N GLN A 74 -7.53 14.65 5.78
CA GLN A 74 -6.46 13.72 5.42
C GLN A 74 -7.00 12.60 4.54
N TYR A 75 -6.22 12.24 3.52
CA TYR A 75 -6.55 11.17 2.58
C TYR A 75 -5.46 10.10 2.60
N GLY A 76 -5.78 8.95 2.05
CA GLY A 76 -4.88 7.81 1.98
C GLY A 76 -5.47 6.67 1.18
N LEU A 77 -4.77 5.53 1.18
CA LEU A 77 -5.26 4.32 0.53
C LEU A 77 -6.55 3.86 1.21
N PHE A 78 -7.64 3.86 0.44
CA PHE A 78 -8.93 3.35 0.86
C PHE A 78 -9.33 2.18 -0.03
N ALA A 79 -9.60 1.05 0.62
CA ALA A 79 -10.17 -0.14 0.01
C ALA A 79 -11.69 -0.19 0.30
N PRO A 80 -12.55 0.01 -0.70
CA PRO A 80 -13.99 -0.11 -0.53
C PRO A 80 -14.37 -1.56 -0.22
N ARG A 81 -15.02 -1.81 0.92
CA ARG A 81 -15.47 -3.16 1.31
C ARG A 81 -16.77 -3.56 0.61
N ASP A 82 -16.81 -3.49 -0.72
CA ASP A 82 -18.00 -3.87 -1.49
C ASP A 82 -17.99 -5.38 -1.78
N PRO A 83 -18.88 -6.19 -1.18
CA PRO A 83 -18.89 -7.63 -1.37
C PRO A 83 -19.28 -8.00 -2.81
N GLY A 84 -18.29 -8.38 -3.62
CA GLY A 84 -18.51 -8.96 -4.95
C GLY A 84 -17.63 -8.39 -6.07
N LEU A 85 -16.86 -7.34 -5.79
CA LEU A 85 -15.93 -6.75 -6.75
C LEU A 85 -14.51 -6.79 -6.20
N GLN A 86 -13.55 -6.97 -7.12
CA GLN A 86 -12.16 -6.65 -6.85
C GLN A 86 -12.09 -5.19 -6.40
N GLU A 87 -11.62 -4.96 -5.19
CA GLU A 87 -11.75 -3.66 -4.52
C GLU A 87 -10.63 -2.75 -5.04
N THR A 88 -10.90 -1.94 -6.07
CA THR A 88 -9.97 -0.90 -6.54
C THR A 88 -9.65 0.04 -5.38
N VAL A 89 -8.36 0.21 -5.10
CA VAL A 89 -7.90 1.13 -4.07
C VAL A 89 -7.94 2.55 -4.62
N ILE A 90 -8.60 3.44 -3.89
CA ILE A 90 -8.74 4.86 -4.25
C ILE A 90 -8.06 5.75 -3.21
N LEU A 91 -7.85 7.01 -3.56
CA LEU A 91 -7.46 8.04 -2.60
C LEU A 91 -8.69 8.50 -1.80
N GLY A 92 -8.95 7.89 -0.65
CA GLY A 92 -10.16 8.13 0.14
C GLY A 92 -9.92 8.93 1.43
N SER A 93 -10.95 9.66 1.87
CA SER A 93 -10.92 10.46 3.11
C SER A 93 -11.11 9.63 4.40
N LYS A 94 -11.24 8.31 4.28
CA LYS A 94 -11.34 7.35 5.39
C LYS A 94 -10.34 6.22 5.15
N PRO A 95 -9.02 6.48 5.26
CA PRO A 95 -7.99 5.53 4.87
C PRO A 95 -8.15 4.19 5.58
N SER A 96 -8.03 3.12 4.83
CA SER A 96 -8.06 1.76 5.37
C SER A 96 -6.81 1.48 6.20
N GLU A 97 -6.94 0.54 7.12
CA GLU A 97 -5.81 0.07 7.92
C GLU A 97 -5.22 -1.19 7.28
N PHE A 98 -3.91 -1.34 7.35
CA PHE A 98 -3.13 -2.41 6.74
C PHE A 98 -2.16 -3.01 7.75
N ARG A 99 -1.82 -4.28 7.57
CA ARG A 99 -0.73 -4.97 8.24
C ARG A 99 0.43 -5.10 7.26
N PHE A 100 1.62 -4.73 7.72
CA PHE A 100 2.87 -4.84 6.97
C PHE A 100 3.63 -6.05 7.47
N MET A 101 3.59 -7.14 6.71
CA MET A 101 4.29 -8.37 7.04
C MET A 101 5.69 -8.30 6.42
N PRO A 102 6.77 -8.17 7.23
CA PRO A 102 8.11 -8.00 6.70
C PRO A 102 8.63 -9.30 6.07
N GLU A 103 9.35 -9.18 4.97
CA GLU A 103 10.06 -10.28 4.32
C GLU A 103 11.55 -10.29 4.72
N GLN A 104 12.30 -11.32 4.31
CA GLN A 104 13.74 -11.44 4.63
C GLN A 104 14.58 -10.28 4.05
N GLU A 105 14.15 -9.77 2.90
CA GLU A 105 14.81 -8.65 2.23
C GLU A 105 14.37 -7.33 2.87
N LYS A 106 15.34 -6.49 3.26
CA LYS A 106 15.08 -5.24 3.97
C LYS A 106 14.19 -4.31 3.14
N GLY A 107 13.19 -3.71 3.79
CA GLY A 107 12.27 -2.77 3.14
C GLY A 107 11.21 -3.45 2.27
N LYS A 108 11.19 -4.78 2.21
CA LYS A 108 10.20 -5.56 1.46
C LYS A 108 9.13 -6.11 2.38
N TYR A 109 7.88 -5.96 1.96
CA TYR A 109 6.71 -6.33 2.75
C TYR A 109 5.65 -6.99 1.88
N ILE A 110 4.85 -7.84 2.50
CA ILE A 110 3.51 -8.17 2.03
C ILE A 110 2.55 -7.24 2.80
N ILE A 111 1.73 -6.49 2.08
CA ILE A 111 0.82 -5.49 2.66
C ILE A 111 -0.60 -6.04 2.56
N CYS A 112 -1.26 -6.30 3.68
CA CYS A 112 -2.61 -6.85 3.69
C CYS A 112 -3.59 -6.01 4.49
N LEU A 113 -4.85 -5.98 4.04
CA LEU A 113 -5.93 -5.23 4.67
C LEU A 113 -6.14 -5.72 6.11
N SER A 114 -6.34 -4.78 7.03
CA SER A 114 -6.65 -5.07 8.43
C SER A 114 -8.14 -5.36 8.62
N GLY A 115 -8.43 -6.24 9.57
CA GLY A 115 -9.78 -6.65 9.94
C GLY A 115 -10.06 -8.13 9.68
N PRO A 116 -11.29 -8.59 9.98
CA PRO A 116 -11.66 -9.98 9.79
C PRO A 116 -11.59 -10.35 8.31
N THR A 117 -10.78 -11.35 8.01
CA THR A 117 -10.70 -12.00 6.70
C THR A 117 -11.30 -13.39 6.88
N THR A 118 -12.33 -13.74 6.10
CA THR A 118 -12.91 -15.07 6.13
C THR A 118 -12.06 -16.00 5.26
N GLY A 119 -11.31 -16.90 5.88
CA GLY A 119 -10.63 -18.02 5.21
C GLY A 119 -9.62 -17.61 4.13
N GLY A 120 -8.76 -16.62 4.40
CA GLY A 120 -7.74 -16.20 3.44
C GLY A 120 -7.03 -14.88 3.77
N TYR A 121 -6.18 -14.41 2.86
CA TYR A 121 -5.52 -13.11 2.92
C TYR A 121 -6.16 -12.12 1.94
N LYS A 122 -6.33 -10.86 2.35
CA LYS A 122 -6.70 -9.76 1.44
C LYS A 122 -5.52 -8.81 1.32
N CYS A 123 -4.79 -8.85 0.21
CA CYS A 123 -3.53 -8.12 0.08
C CYS A 123 -3.54 -7.08 -1.04
N LEU A 124 -2.76 -6.02 -0.83
CA LEU A 124 -2.56 -4.96 -1.80
C LEU A 124 -1.80 -5.54 -2.99
N ASP A 125 -2.40 -5.46 -4.17
CA ASP A 125 -1.86 -5.98 -5.41
C ASP A 125 -2.06 -4.97 -6.53
N VAL A 126 -1.69 -5.36 -7.75
CA VAL A 126 -1.82 -4.54 -8.95
C VAL A 126 -2.55 -5.35 -10.02
N LEU A 127 -3.58 -4.74 -10.61
CA LEU A 127 -4.20 -5.25 -11.83
C LEU A 127 -4.45 -4.10 -12.79
N ASN A 128 -4.09 -4.28 -14.07
CA ASN A 128 -4.27 -3.26 -15.12
C ASN A 128 -3.72 -1.87 -14.70
N ASN A 129 -2.52 -1.85 -14.12
CA ASN A 129 -1.84 -0.67 -13.57
C ASN A 129 -2.59 0.06 -12.43
N GLN A 130 -3.59 -0.56 -11.82
CA GLN A 130 -4.31 0.00 -10.67
C GLN A 130 -4.03 -0.81 -9.42
N LEU A 131 -3.92 -0.12 -8.28
CA LEU A 131 -3.87 -0.78 -6.98
C LEU A 131 -5.24 -1.36 -6.67
N VAL A 132 -5.24 -2.59 -6.18
CA VAL A 132 -6.43 -3.37 -5.84
C VAL A 132 -6.21 -4.13 -4.54
N ILE A 133 -7.28 -4.47 -3.84
CA ILE A 133 -7.23 -5.54 -2.83
C ILE A 133 -7.61 -6.85 -3.49
N HIS A 134 -6.64 -7.75 -3.56
CA HIS A 134 -6.82 -9.10 -4.07
C HIS A 134 -7.04 -10.07 -2.90
N SER A 135 -8.09 -10.89 -3.00
CA SER A 135 -8.38 -11.96 -2.03
C SER A 135 -7.69 -13.26 -2.44
N PHE A 136 -6.88 -13.80 -1.55
CA PHE A 136 -6.20 -15.09 -1.68
C PHE A 136 -6.84 -16.08 -0.70
N PRO A 137 -7.38 -17.22 -1.16
CA PRO A 137 -8.04 -18.20 -0.29
C PRO A 137 -7.05 -18.85 0.69
N GLU A 138 -7.60 -19.47 1.74
CA GLU A 138 -6.83 -20.27 2.69
C GLU A 138 -6.07 -21.41 1.97
N GLY A 139 -4.81 -21.62 2.35
CA GLY A 139 -3.93 -22.60 1.71
C GLY A 139 -3.19 -22.10 0.47
N HIS A 140 -3.38 -20.84 0.06
CA HIS A 140 -2.57 -20.23 -0.99
C HIS A 140 -1.08 -20.22 -0.61
N MET A 141 -0.19 -20.41 -1.58
CA MET A 141 1.25 -20.37 -1.31
C MET A 141 1.68 -18.95 -0.93
N TRP A 142 2.49 -18.82 0.13
CA TRP A 142 3.06 -17.56 0.58
C TRP A 142 3.86 -16.84 -0.51
N ASP A 143 4.54 -17.63 -1.37
CA ASP A 143 5.37 -17.14 -2.46
C ASP A 143 4.59 -16.45 -3.57
N ASP A 144 3.27 -16.65 -3.66
CA ASP A 144 2.46 -16.01 -4.68
C ASP A 144 1.94 -14.62 -4.26
N LEU A 145 1.95 -14.33 -2.95
CA LEU A 145 1.43 -13.08 -2.41
C LEU A 145 2.20 -11.87 -2.97
N PRO A 146 1.51 -10.76 -3.24
CA PRO A 146 2.13 -9.56 -3.78
C PRO A 146 3.09 -8.94 -2.77
N ARG A 147 4.24 -8.49 -3.27
CA ARG A 147 5.31 -7.89 -2.48
C ARG A 147 5.55 -6.45 -2.90
N TRP A 148 5.89 -5.64 -1.94
CA TRP A 148 6.09 -4.20 -2.08
C TRP A 148 7.39 -3.80 -1.40
N TYR A 149 8.14 -2.91 -2.03
CA TYR A 149 9.24 -2.20 -1.42
C TYR A 149 8.75 -0.87 -0.86
N LEU A 150 9.14 -0.58 0.38
CA LEU A 150 8.99 0.72 1.02
C LEU A 150 10.34 1.43 0.98
N ASP A 151 10.56 2.19 -0.09
CA ASP A 151 11.80 2.92 -0.28
C ASP A 151 11.66 4.32 0.34
N PRO A 152 12.45 4.68 1.37
CA PRO A 152 12.37 5.99 1.99
C PRO A 152 12.81 7.08 1.01
N ILE A 153 12.02 8.14 0.91
CA ILE A 153 12.40 9.38 0.23
C ILE A 153 13.21 10.20 1.25
N ALA A 154 14.48 10.43 0.96
CA ALA A 154 15.27 11.39 1.72
C ALA A 154 14.64 12.78 1.55
N GLY A 155 14.34 13.45 2.67
CA GLY A 155 13.95 14.85 2.69
C GLY A 155 15.11 15.79 2.43
#